data_AF-C7GIJ8-F1
#
_entry.id   AF-C7GIJ8-F1
#
_cell.length_a   1.000
_cell.length_b   1.000
_cell.length_c   1.000
_cell.angle_alpha   90.00
_cell.angle_beta   90.00
_cell.angle_gamma   90.00
#
_symmetry.space_group_name_H-M   'P 1'
#
loop_
_entity.id
_entity.type
_entity.pdbx_description
1 polymer ?
#
loop_
_entity_poly.entity_id
_entity_poly.type
_entity_poly.pdbx_seq_one_letter_code
_entity_poly.pdbx_strand_id
1 'polypeptide(L)'
;MDPFFTEEQLNNMSRENMMEVMRIMQNQVQKKETEVQLLKDKQKELEFMNAMLSDRLALAQRRRFGSSSEKYADGYEQMDLFNEAEVNAD
;
A
#
# COMPACT_ATOMS: atom_id res chain seq x y z
N MET A 1 9.55 -26.21 4.06
CA MET A 1 9.06 -26.20 5.45
C MET A 1 9.07 -27.63 5.91
N ASP A 2 9.82 -27.91 6.96
CA ASP A 2 9.91 -29.27 7.49
C ASP A 2 8.69 -29.56 8.37
N PRO A 3 8.18 -30.81 8.37
CA PRO A 3 7.07 -31.19 9.25
C PRO A 3 7.44 -31.00 10.72
N PHE A 4 6.51 -30.49 11.52
CA PHE A 4 6.69 -30.33 12.97
C PHE A 4 6.79 -31.67 13.72
N PHE A 5 6.27 -32.76 13.14
CA PHE A 5 6.29 -34.10 13.71
C PHE A 5 6.83 -35.09 12.69
N THR A 6 7.60 -36.07 13.16
CA THR A 6 8.02 -37.22 12.35
C THR A 6 6.88 -38.24 12.24
N GLU A 7 6.93 -39.10 11.22
CA GLU A 7 5.92 -40.15 11.05
C GLU A 7 5.85 -41.10 12.26
N GLU A 8 6.99 -41.41 12.87
CA GLU A 8 7.06 -42.25 14.07
C GLU A 8 6.40 -41.57 15.28
N GLN A 9 6.59 -40.25 15.46
CA GLN A 9 5.91 -39.49 16.51
C GLN A 9 4.39 -39.50 16.31
N LEU A 10 3.93 -39.35 15.06
CA LEU A 10 2.51 -39.38 14.73
C LEU A 10 1.88 -40.75 14.99
N ASN A 11 2.56 -41.83 14.61
CA ASN A 11 2.08 -43.19 14.78
C ASN A 11 2.04 -43.65 16.25
N ASN A 12 2.91 -43.10 17.09
CA ASN A 12 2.97 -43.44 18.52
C ASN A 12 2.07 -42.56 19.42
N MET A 13 1.39 -41.54 18.86
CA MET A 13 0.48 -40.69 19.64
C MET A 13 -0.84 -41.40 19.97
N SER A 14 -1.36 -41.13 21.17
CA SER A 14 -2.72 -41.54 21.52
C SER A 14 -3.75 -40.82 20.64
N ARG A 15 -4.91 -41.46 20.44
CA ARG A 15 -6.01 -40.89 19.66
C ARG A 15 -6.49 -39.54 20.23
N GLU A 16 -6.49 -39.40 21.55
CA GLU A 16 -6.86 -38.17 22.25
C GLU A 16 -5.88 -37.04 21.94
N ASN A 17 -4.57 -37.32 22.03
CA ASN A 17 -3.52 -36.34 21.71
C ASN A 17 -3.58 -35.94 20.23
N MET A 18 -3.85 -36.89 19.33
CA MET A 18 -3.98 -36.60 17.90
C MET A 18 -5.18 -35.68 17.61
N MET A 19 -6.32 -35.90 18.26
CA MET A 19 -7.49 -35.02 18.14
C MET A 19 -7.20 -33.61 18.67
N GLU A 20 -6.48 -33.50 19.79
CA GLU A 20 -6.09 -32.22 20.34
C GLU A 20 -5.14 -31.44 19.41
N VAL A 21 -4.13 -32.12 18.85
CA VAL A 21 -3.21 -31.53 17.85
C VAL A 21 -3.99 -31.03 16.63
N MET A 22 -4.92 -31.83 16.09
CA MET A 22 -5.75 -31.42 14.95
C MET A 22 -6.58 -30.17 15.28
N ARG A 23 -7.19 -30.11 16.46
CA ARG A 23 -7.96 -28.94 16.92
C ARG A 23 -7.09 -27.68 17.02
N ILE A 24 -5.90 -27.81 17.60
CA ILE A 24 -4.96 -26.69 17.74
C ILE A 24 -4.50 -26.21 16.35
N MET A 25 -4.15 -27.13 15.46
CA MET A 25 -3.73 -26.80 14.10
C MET A 25 -4.85 -26.09 13.33
N GLN A 26 -6.09 -26.56 13.42
CA GLN A 26 -7.23 -25.92 12.76
C GLN A 26 -7.42 -24.47 13.25
N ASN A 27 -7.36 -24.24 14.56
CA ASN A 27 -7.45 -22.89 15.13
C ASN A 27 -6.29 -21.99 14.69
N GLN A 28 -5.07 -22.53 14.60
CA GLN A 28 -3.92 -21.77 14.11
C GLN A 28 -4.06 -21.40 12.63
N VAL A 29 -4.56 -22.31 11.79
CA VAL A 29 -4.80 -22.04 10.37
C VAL A 29 -5.83 -20.92 10.22
N GLN A 30 -6.97 -21.02 10.91
CA GLN A 30 -8.01 -19.97 10.88
C GLN A 30 -7.46 -18.61 11.36
N LYS A 31 -6.68 -18.60 12.44
CA LYS A 31 -6.04 -17.37 12.93
C LYS A 31 -5.08 -16.77 11.91
N LYS A 32 -4.26 -17.59 11.26
CA LYS A 32 -3.35 -17.12 10.20
C LYS A 32 -4.09 -16.62 8.97
N GLU A 33 -5.17 -17.30 8.56
CA GLU A 33 -5.99 -16.87 7.42
C GLU A 33 -6.62 -15.50 7.67
N THR A 34 -7.19 -15.30 8.86
CA THR A 34 -7.76 -14.00 9.26
C THR A 34 -6.71 -12.90 9.34
N GLU A 35 -5.52 -13.19 9.87
CA GLU A 35 -4.40 -12.25 9.91
C GLU A 35 -3.92 -11.88 8.50
N VAL A 36 -3.77 -12.87 7.61
CA VAL A 36 -3.42 -12.65 6.19
C VAL A 36 -4.47 -11.79 5.50
N GLN A 37 -5.74 -12.03 5.75
CA GLN A 37 -6.82 -11.22 5.17
C GLN A 37 -6.74 -9.77 5.66
N LEU A 38 -6.55 -9.55 6.96
CA LEU A 38 -6.37 -8.22 7.53
C LEU A 38 -5.15 -7.48 6.94
N LEU A 39 -4.02 -8.19 6.77
CA LEU A 39 -2.82 -7.62 6.16
C LEU A 39 -3.05 -7.23 4.70
N LYS A 40 -3.78 -8.05 3.93
CA LYS A 40 -4.17 -7.71 2.55
C LYS A 40 -5.04 -6.46 2.50
N ASP A 41 -6.00 -6.33 3.42
CA ASP A 41 -6.88 -5.17 3.46
C ASP A 41 -6.13 -3.89 3.84
N LYS A 42 -5.21 -3.97 4.83
CA LYS A 42 -4.29 -2.85 5.15
C LYS A 42 -3.40 -2.47 3.98
N GLN A 43 -2.90 -3.45 3.22
CA GLN A 43 -2.07 -3.18 2.06
C GLN A 43 -2.84 -2.43 0.97
N LYS A 44 -4.10 -2.81 0.71
CA LYS A 44 -4.98 -2.07 -0.22
C LYS A 44 -5.24 -0.64 0.24
N GLU A 45 -5.46 -0.42 1.53
CA GLU A 45 -5.66 0.92 2.10
C GLU A 45 -4.40 1.78 1.92
N LEU A 46 -3.22 1.23 2.17
CA LEU A 46 -1.95 1.92 1.94
C LEU A 46 -1.72 2.24 0.46
N GLU A 47 -2.02 1.30 -0.46
CA GLU A 47 -1.93 1.53 -1.90
C GLU A 47 -2.87 2.66 -2.35
N PHE A 48 -4.10 2.68 -1.82
CA PHE A 48 -5.06 3.76 -2.08
C PHE A 48 -4.57 5.11 -1.57
N MET A 49 -4.07 5.17 -0.33
CA MET A 49 -3.51 6.41 0.22
C MET A 49 -2.30 6.91 -0.58
N ASN A 50 -1.42 6.00 -1.00
CA ASN A 50 -0.26 6.35 -1.82
C ASN A 50 -0.69 6.91 -3.19
N ALA A 51 -1.71 6.32 -3.82
CA ALA A 51 -2.27 6.83 -5.07
C ALA A 51 -2.87 8.24 -4.90
N MET A 52 -3.63 8.48 -3.82
CA MET A 52 -4.19 9.81 -3.53
C MET A 52 -3.11 10.86 -3.26
N LEU A 53 -2.08 10.51 -2.50
CA LEU A 53 -0.96 11.41 -2.23
C LEU A 53 -0.18 11.72 -3.51
N SER A 54 0.03 10.70 -4.37
CA SER A 54 0.68 10.88 -5.66
C SER A 54 -0.13 11.78 -6.59
N ASP A 55 -1.45 11.61 -6.67
CA ASP A 55 -2.33 12.48 -7.45
C ASP A 55 -2.29 13.92 -6.93
N ARG A 56 -2.39 14.11 -5.61
CA ARG A 56 -2.27 15.44 -4.99
C ARG A 56 -0.91 16.09 -5.27
N LEU A 57 0.18 15.31 -5.25
CA LEU A 57 1.51 15.79 -5.57
C LEU A 57 1.60 16.22 -7.05
N ALA A 58 1.07 15.41 -7.97
CA ALA A 58 1.01 15.73 -9.40
C ALA A 58 0.21 17.02 -9.64
N LEU A 59 -0.93 17.18 -8.97
CA LEU A 59 -1.72 18.41 -9.01
C LEU A 59 -0.97 19.62 -8.44
N ALA A 60 -0.25 19.46 -7.33
CA ALA A 60 0.57 20.52 -6.75
C ALA A 60 1.74 20.92 -7.66
N GLN A 61 2.39 19.95 -8.30
CA GLN A 61 3.42 20.19 -9.33
C GLN A 61 2.80 20.91 -10.53
N ARG A 62 1.67 20.45 -11.05
CA ARG A 62 0.96 21.13 -12.15
C ARG A 62 0.51 22.54 -11.77
N ARG A 63 0.13 22.81 -10.53
CA ARG A 63 -0.18 24.17 -10.05
C ARG A 63 1.08 25.03 -9.93
N ARG A 64 2.18 24.48 -9.42
CA ARG A 64 3.47 25.17 -9.32
C ARG A 64 4.10 25.47 -10.68
N PHE A 65 3.84 24.63 -11.68
CA PHE A 65 4.38 24.78 -13.03
C PHE A 65 3.35 25.31 -14.06
N GLY A 66 2.06 25.42 -13.69
CA GLY A 66 0.98 25.96 -14.52
C GLY A 66 0.80 25.31 -15.90
N SER A 67 -0.26 25.70 -16.61
CA SER A 67 -0.43 25.43 -18.06
C SER A 67 0.65 26.09 -18.92
N SER A 68 1.51 26.91 -18.31
CA SER A 68 2.59 27.67 -18.92
C SER A 68 3.96 26.97 -18.86
N SER A 69 4.07 25.77 -18.27
CA SER A 69 5.30 24.96 -18.36
C SER A 69 5.42 24.23 -19.72
N GLU A 70 4.96 24.86 -20.81
CA GLU A 70 5.59 24.58 -22.09
C GLU A 70 7.05 24.99 -21.92
N LYS A 71 7.96 24.01 -21.90
CA LYS A 71 9.36 24.31 -22.13
C LYS A 71 9.41 24.92 -23.52
N TYR A 72 9.46 26.24 -23.62
CA TYR A 72 9.69 26.90 -24.89
C TYR A 72 10.93 26.28 -25.51
N ALA A 73 10.85 25.99 -26.81
CA ALA A 73 12.01 25.53 -27.56
C ALA A 73 13.17 26.49 -27.31
N ASP A 74 14.37 25.94 -27.19
CA ASP A 74 15.60 26.62 -26.80
C ASP A 74 15.75 27.95 -27.58
N GLY A 75 15.60 29.08 -26.90
CA GLY A 75 15.69 30.43 -27.49
C GLY A 75 14.52 31.41 -27.28
N TYR A 76 13.43 31.04 -26.59
CA TYR A 76 12.35 31.98 -26.26
C TYR A 76 12.19 32.15 -24.73
N GLU A 77 12.35 33.38 -24.23
CA GLU A 77 12.03 33.76 -22.85
C GLU A 77 10.53 34.00 -22.66
N GLN A 78 10.00 33.50 -21.56
CA GLN A 78 8.62 33.73 -21.13
C GLN A 78 8.49 35.18 -20.64
N MET A 79 7.72 36.01 -21.35
CA MET A 79 7.42 37.38 -20.92
C MET A 79 6.34 37.36 -19.83
N ASP A 80 6.62 37.98 -18.68
CA ASP A 80 5.67 38.14 -17.56
C ASP A 80 4.56 39.15 -17.90
N LEU A 81 3.63 38.73 -18.76
CA LEU A 81 2.55 39.58 -19.28
C LEU A 81 1.27 39.59 -18.43
N PHE A 82 1.20 38.85 -17.32
CA PHE A 82 -0.04 38.68 -16.55
C PHE A 82 0.09 38.77 -15.02
N ASN A 83 1.03 39.58 -14.51
CA ASN A 83 1.16 39.83 -13.07
C ASN A 83 0.59 41.19 -12.60
N GLU A 84 -0.18 41.91 -13.42
CA GLU A 84 -0.70 43.24 -13.01
C GLU A 84 -2.02 43.19 -12.21
N ALA A 85 -2.75 42.07 -12.22
CA ALA A 85 -4.04 41.96 -11.53
C ALA A 85 -3.94 41.50 -10.06
N GLU A 86 -2.82 40.91 -9.62
CA GLU A 86 -2.63 40.48 -8.21
C GLU A 86 -1.83 41.48 -7.36
N VAL A 87 -1.20 42.50 -7.96
CA VAL A 87 -0.37 43.50 -7.24
C VAL A 87 -1.21 44.65 -6.65
N ASN A 88 -2.49 44.78 -7.02
CA ASN A 88 -3.38 45.86 -6.55
C ASN A 88 -4.55 45.37 -5.65
N ALA A 89 -4.37 44.27 -4.92
CA ALA A 89 -5.28 43.90 -3.83
C ALA A 89 -4.59 44.18 -2.48
N ASP A 90 -4.58 45.46 -2.10
CA ASP A 90 -4.37 45.92 -0.72
C ASP A 90 -5.65 45.69 0.11
#